data_AF-A0A484L2P8-F1
#
_entry.id   AF-A0A484L2P8-F1
#
_cell.length_a   1.000
_cell.length_b   1.000
_cell.length_c   1.000
_cell.angle_alpha   90.00
_cell.angle_beta   90.00
_cell.angle_gamma   90.00
#
_symmetry.space_group_name_H-M   'P 1'
#
loop_
_entity.id
_entity.type
_entity.pdbx_description
1 polymer ?
#
loop_
_entity_poly.entity_id
_entity_poly.type
_entity_poly.pdbx_seq_one_letter_code
_entity_poly.pdbx_strand_id
1 'polypeptide(L)' 'MLWESLRKYAQNMTDPWCCVGDFNAVLDTIDRKGGNPITEDEIHDFKECVEDCGLEEIPFVGSYYT' A
#
# COMPACT_ATOMS: atom_id res chain seq x y z
N MET A 1 10.12 -7.48 -7.26
CA MET A 1 10.43 -8.37 -6.11
C MET A 1 9.32 -8.40 -5.04
N LEU A 2 9.04 -7.34 -4.27
CA LEU A 2 7.97 -7.36 -3.25
C LEU A 2 6.57 -7.40 -3.88
N TRP A 3 6.25 -6.44 -4.75
CA TRP A 3 4.94 -6.31 -5.40
C TRP A 3 4.55 -7.53 -6.22
N GLU A 4 5.49 -8.09 -6.98
CA GLU A 4 5.27 -9.35 -7.71
C GLU A 4 4.99 -10.54 -6.80
N SER A 5 5.57 -10.57 -5.60
CA SER A 5 5.30 -11.63 -4.62
C SER A 5 3.91 -11.47 -4.01
N LEU A 6 3.51 -10.23 -3.70
CA LEU A 6 2.15 -9.92 -3.26
C LEU A 6 1.11 -10.28 -4.32
N ARG A 7 1.37 -9.95 -5.59
CA ARG A 7 0.49 -10.32 -6.72
C ARG A 7 0.34 -11.83 -6.87
N LYS A 8 1.44 -12.58 -6.79
CA LYS A 8 1.38 -14.05 -6.80
C LYS A 8 0.61 -14.59 -5.62
N TYR A 9 0.74 -13.98 -4.44
CA TYR A 9 0.01 -14.40 -3.26
C TYR A 9 -1.50 -14.14 -3.42
N ALA A 10 -1.87 -12.93 -3.86
CA ALA A 10 -3.25 -12.53 -4.14
C ALA A 10 -3.93 -13.46 -5.14
N GLN A 11 -3.24 -13.83 -6.23
CA GLN A 11 -3.76 -14.76 -7.25
C GLN A 11 -4.06 -16.16 -6.71
N ASN A 12 -3.39 -16.58 -5.64
CA ASN A 12 -3.61 -17.89 -5.00
C ASN A 12 -4.55 -17.80 -3.80
N MET A 13 -5.07 -16.62 -3.48
CA MET A 13 -5.93 -16.38 -2.32
C MET A 13 -7.39 -16.51 -2.74
N THR A 14 -8.12 -17.45 -2.13
CA THR A 14 -9.58 -17.61 -2.34
C THR A 14 -10.42 -17.03 -1.21
N ASP A 15 -9.80 -16.81 -0.05
CA ASP A 15 -10.44 -16.25 1.14
C ASP A 15 -10.10 -14.76 1.30
N PRO A 16 -10.94 -13.98 2.02
CA PRO A 16 -10.63 -12.59 2.35
C PRO A 16 -9.29 -12.48 3.09
N TRP A 17 -8.47 -11.50 2.71
CA TRP A 17 -7.14 -11.32 3.28
C TRP A 17 -6.79 -9.85 3.46
N CYS A 18 -5.83 -9.59 4.34
CA CYS A 18 -5.25 -8.28 4.54
C CYS A 18 -3.73 -8.40 4.63
N CYS A 19 -3.02 -7.35 4.23
CA CYS A 19 -1.58 -7.23 4.42
C CYS A 19 -1.31 -6.01 5.29
N VAL A 20 -0.53 -6.20 6.37
CA VAL A 20 -0.16 -5.14 7.30
C VAL A 20 1.35 -5.16 7.45
N GLY A 21 1.99 -4.01 7.22
CA GLY A 21 3.43 -3.89 7.30
C GLY A 21 3.89 -2.46 7.07
N ASP A 22 5.17 -2.21 7.30
CA ASP A 22 5.83 -0.96 6.92
C ASP A 22 6.32 -1.08 5.48
N PHE A 23 5.50 -0.62 4.54
CA PHE A 23 5.82 -0.63 3.12
C PHE A 23 6.78 0.50 2.71
N ASN A 24 7.03 1.49 3.58
CA ASN A 24 7.71 2.75 3.25
C ASN A 24 7.20 3.44 1.96
N ALA A 25 6.01 3.07 1.51
CA ALA A 25 5.33 3.58 0.32
C ALA A 25 3.99 4.15 0.77
N VAL A 26 3.58 5.23 0.11
CA VAL A 26 2.40 6.01 0.50
C VAL A 26 1.37 5.89 -0.62
N LEU A 27 0.11 5.64 -0.29
CA LEU A 27 -0.97 5.48 -1.28
C LEU A 27 -1.41 6.83 -1.85
N ASP A 28 -1.38 7.87 -1.02
CA ASP A 28 -1.56 9.24 -1.44
C ASP A 28 -0.35 10.10 -1.06
N THR A 29 -0.04 11.04 -1.94
CA THR A 29 0.90 12.14 -1.69
C THR A 29 0.50 12.98 -0.48
N ILE A 30 -0.78 12.99 -0.12
CA ILE A 30 -1.37 13.75 0.99
C ILE A 30 -1.00 13.17 2.36
N ASP A 31 -0.73 11.87 2.45
CA ASP A 31 -0.49 11.19 3.73
C ASP A 31 0.90 11.46 4.32
N ARG A 32 1.83 12.00 3.53
CA ARG A 32 3.18 12.33 4.01
C ARG A 32 3.27 13.77 4.51
N LYS A 33 2.97 13.99 5.79
CA LYS A 33 3.28 15.26 6.47
C LYS A 33 4.79 15.41 6.72
N GLY A 34 5.46 16.16 5.86
CA GLY A 34 6.79 16.74 6.16
C GLY A 34 8.03 16.09 5.52
N GLY A 35 7.90 15.39 4.40
CA GLY A 35 9.05 14.83 3.64
C GLY A 35 9.22 15.46 2.26
N ASN A 36 10.21 14.98 1.48
CA ASN A 36 10.36 15.33 0.06
C ASN A 36 9.05 15.02 -0.71
N PRO A 37 8.75 15.73 -1.81
CA PRO A 37 7.63 15.35 -2.68
C PRO A 37 7.83 13.90 -3.14
N ILE A 38 6.85 13.05 -2.89
CA ILE A 38 6.84 11.69 -3.43
C ILE A 38 6.54 11.83 -4.93
N THR A 39 7.34 11.20 -5.79
CA THR A 39 7.06 11.24 -7.22
C THR A 39 5.96 10.24 -7.57
N GLU A 40 5.14 10.54 -8.58
CA GLU A 40 4.10 9.61 -9.05
C GLU A 40 4.68 8.24 -9.37
N ASP A 41 5.93 8.19 -9.86
CA ASP A 41 6.67 6.95 -10.11
C ASP A 41 6.92 6.11 -8.84
N GLU A 42 7.08 6.73 -7.66
CA GLU A 42 7.30 5.99 -6.39
C GLU A 42 6.00 5.33 -5.88
N ILE A 43 4.84 5.89 -6.22
CA ILE A 43 3.52 5.39 -5.80
C ILE A 43 2.84 4.55 -6.87
N HIS A 44 3.24 4.68 -8.13
CA HIS A 44 2.63 3.97 -9.26
C HIS A 44 2.71 2.45 -9.09
N ASP A 45 3.92 1.93 -8.82
CA ASP A 45 4.13 0.49 -8.59
C ASP A 45 3.30 -0.05 -7.41
N PHE A 46 3.13 0.76 -6.36
CA PHE A 46 2.36 0.36 -5.19
C PHE A 46 0.86 0.40 -5.46
N LYS A 47 0.37 1.45 -6.15
CA LYS A 47 -1.03 1.57 -6.58
C LYS A 47 -1.43 0.43 -7.50
N GLU A 48 -0.62 0.14 -8.52
CA GLU A 48 -0.86 -1.01 -9.40
C GLU A 48 -0.87 -2.32 -8.61
N CYS A 49 0.04 -2.49 -7.66
CA CYS A 49 0.04 -3.69 -6.82
C CYS A 49 -1.24 -3.82 -5.99
N VAL A 50 -1.75 -2.73 -5.41
CA VAL A 50 -2.97 -2.71 -4.60
C VAL A 50 -4.19 -3.04 -5.46
N GLU A 51 -4.29 -2.43 -6.64
CA GLU A 51 -5.34 -2.72 -7.63
C GLU A 51 -5.28 -4.18 -8.11
N ASP A 52 -4.11 -4.67 -8.51
CA ASP A 52 -3.89 -6.05 -8.97
C ASP A 52 -4.21 -7.09 -7.88
N CYS A 53 -4.00 -6.71 -6.61
CA CYS A 53 -4.29 -7.57 -5.47
C CYS A 53 -5.75 -7.50 -4.99
N GLY A 54 -6.56 -6.60 -5.57
CA GLY A 54 -7.93 -6.34 -5.11
C GLY A 54 -7.98 -5.84 -3.67
N LEU A 55 -6.91 -5.17 -3.23
CA LEU A 55 -6.79 -4.63 -1.88
C LEU A 55 -7.33 -3.20 -1.84
N GLU A 56 -7.86 -2.82 -0.68
CA GLU A 56 -8.18 -1.44 -0.37
C GLU A 56 -7.38 -1.01 0.85
N GLU A 57 -7.08 0.29 0.92
CA GLU A 57 -6.50 0.87 2.11
C GLU A 57 -7.49 0.77 3.27
N ILE A 58 -7.01 0.29 4.42
CA ILE A 58 -7.78 0.35 5.65
C ILE A 58 -7.44 1.70 6.31
N PRO A 59 -8.35 2.69 6.30
CA PRO A 59 -8.08 3.98 6.91
C PRO A 59 -7.83 3.79 8.40
N PHE A 60 -6.62 4.10 8.85
CA PHE A 60 -6.25 4.02 10.25
C PHE A 60 -6.80 5.24 10.99
N VAL A 61 -7.83 5.03 11.83
CA VAL A 61 -8.35 6.05 12.76
C VAL A 61 -7.74 5.81 14.15
N GLY A 62 -6.43 6.07 14.28
CA GLY A 62 -5.76 6.09 15.58
C GLY A 62 -5.34 7.50 15.98
N SER A 63 -5.18 7.74 17.28
CA SER A 63 -4.68 9.03 17.79
C SER A 63 -3.31 9.33 17.19
N TYR A 64 -3.20 10.45 16.47
CA TYR A 64 -1.99 10.94 15.79
C TYR A 64 -0.78 11.22 16.72
N TYR A 65 -0.88 10.95 18.02
CA TYR A 65 0.14 11.26 19.02
C TYR A 65 0.21 10.20 20.13
N THR A 66 1.42 9.75 20.41
CA THR A 66 1.93 9.48 21.77
C THR A 66 3.28 10.15 21.90
#